data_AF-A0A3V3BV86-F1
#
_entry.id   AF-A0A3V3BV86-F1
#
_cell.length_a   1.000
_cell.length_b   1.000
_cell.length_c   1.000
_cell.angle_alpha   90.00
_cell.angle_beta   90.00
_cell.angle_gamma   90.00
#
_symmetry.space_group_name_H-M   'P 1'
#
loop_
_entity.id
_entity.type
_entity.pdbx_description
1 polymer ?
#
loop_
_entity_poly.entity_id
_entity_poly.type
_entity_poly.pdbx_seq_one_letter_code
_entity_poly.pdbx_strand_id
1 'polypeptide(L)' 'MAARGVNKVILVGHIGQDPEVRYMPNGGAVANLTLATSETWRVRQDGEMREHTEWHRVVVFG' A
#
# COMPACT_ATOMS: atom_id res chain seq x y z
N MET A 1 -22.52 11.58 16.43
CA MET A 1 -21.84 10.42 17.04
C MET A 1 -20.38 10.44 16.61
N ALA A 2 -19.45 10.59 17.53
CA ALA A 2 -18.03 10.38 17.24
C ALA A 2 -17.48 9.42 18.29
N ALA A 3 -17.38 8.14 17.93
CA ALA A 3 -16.54 7.22 18.66
C ALA A 3 -15.10 7.47 18.18
N ARG A 4 -14.24 7.95 19.07
CA ARG A 4 -12.81 8.06 18.79
C ARG A 4 -12.21 6.66 18.86
N GLY A 5 -11.39 6.31 17.88
CA GLY A 5 -10.69 5.02 17.78
C GLY A 5 -9.33 5.17 17.10
N VAL A 6 -8.58 4.07 17.03
CA VAL A 6 -7.28 4.04 16.35
C VAL A 6 -7.43 3.33 15.00
N ASN A 7 -7.14 4.05 13.92
CA ASN A 7 -6.92 3.47 12.60
C ASN A 7 -5.45 3.72 12.22
N LYS A 8 -4.66 2.65 12.15
CA LYS A 8 -3.24 2.69 11.84
C LYS A 8 -2.88 1.54 10.93
N VAL A 9 -2.23 1.84 9.83
CA VAL A 9 -1.64 0.87 8.89
C VAL A 9 -0.14 1.13 8.82
N ILE A 10 0.67 0.08 8.91
CA ILE A 10 2.13 0.14 8.73
C ILE A 10 2.46 -0.84 7.61
N LEU A 11 3.07 -0.34 6.54
CA LEU A 11 3.45 -1.14 5.37
C LEU A 11 4.95 -1.00 5.13
N VAL A 12 5.59 -2.12 4.80
CA VAL A 12 6.99 -2.18 4.35
C VAL A 12 7.00 -3.00 3.08
N GLY A 13 7.45 -2.41 1.97
CA GLY A 13 7.34 -3.04 0.66
C GLY A 13 8.10 -2.27 -0.41
N HIS A 14 7.84 -2.63 -1.66
CA HIS A 14 8.53 -2.07 -2.82
C HIS A 14 7.58 -1.21 -3.66
N ILE A 15 8.09 -0.13 -4.23
CA ILE A 15 7.33 0.71 -5.16
C ILE A 15 7.23 0.02 -6.51
N GLY A 16 6.02 -0.11 -7.04
CA GLY A 16 5.75 -0.79 -8.32
C GLY A 16 5.94 0.07 -9.55
N GLN A 17 5.87 1.39 -9.40
CA GLN A 17 5.99 2.37 -10.47
C GLN A 17 6.37 3.73 -9.90
N ASP A 18 6.91 4.61 -10.73
CA ASP A 18 7.27 5.97 -10.31
C ASP A 18 6.07 6.70 -9.66
N PRO A 19 6.28 7.47 -8.58
CA PRO A 19 5.22 8.24 -7.93
C PRO A 19 4.51 9.20 -8.89
N GLU A 20 3.17 9.18 -8.90
CA GLU A 20 2.38 10.17 -9.63
C GLU A 20 2.14 11.40 -8.73
N VAL A 21 2.80 12.52 -9.04
CA VAL A 21 2.63 13.79 -8.32
C VAL A 21 1.69 14.71 -9.09
N ARG A 22 0.68 15.25 -8.41
CA ARG A 22 -0.28 16.21 -8.95
C ARG A 22 -0.39 17.42 -8.04
N TYR A 23 -0.46 18.60 -8.65
CA TYR A 23 -0.72 19.85 -7.96
C TYR A 23 -2.20 20.20 -8.10
N MET A 24 -2.86 20.38 -6.97
CA MET A 24 -4.25 20.79 -6.94
C MET A 24 -4.40 22.29 -7.23
N PRO A 25 -5.56 22.76 -7.73
CA PRO A 25 -5.80 24.19 -7.99
C PRO A 25 -5.67 25.08 -6.74
N ASN A 26 -5.81 24.52 -5.55
CA ASN A 26 -5.62 25.21 -4.27
C ASN A 26 -4.13 25.29 -3.83
N GLY A 27 -3.19 24.82 -4.66
CA GLY A 27 -1.76 24.85 -4.40
C GLY A 27 -1.20 23.65 -3.63
N GLY A 28 -2.05 22.73 -3.13
CA GLY A 28 -1.59 21.53 -2.43
C GLY A 28 -1.01 20.47 -3.37
N ALA A 29 0.02 19.75 -2.92
CA ALA A 29 0.61 18.66 -3.67
C ALA A 29 0.07 17.31 -3.17
N VAL A 30 -0.23 16.40 -4.11
CA VAL A 30 -0.62 15.02 -3.80
C VAL A 30 0.23 14.06 -4.60
N ALA A 31 0.82 13.09 -3.90
CA ALA A 31 1.53 11.98 -4.52
C ALA A 31 0.72 10.68 -4.33
N ASN A 32 0.50 9.94 -5.41
CA ASN A 32 0.03 8.56 -5.35
C ASN A 32 1.23 7.60 -5.47
N LEU A 33 1.31 6.63 -4.58
CA LEU A 33 2.27 5.53 -4.60
C LEU A 33 1.52 4.20 -4.75
N THR A 34 2.09 3.29 -5.52
CA THR A 34 1.64 1.89 -5.57
C THR A 34 2.71 1.02 -4.93
N LEU A 35 2.40 0.39 -3.79
CA LEU A 35 3.34 -0.39 -2.96
C LEU A 35 2.98 -1.89 -3.00
N ALA A 36 3.93 -2.74 -3.37
CA ALA A 36 3.83 -4.18 -3.30
C ALA A 36 4.30 -4.72 -1.94
N THR A 37 3.49 -5.59 -1.34
CA THR A 37 3.90 -6.46 -0.22
C THR A 37 3.60 -7.91 -0.59
N SER A 38 4.52 -8.82 -0.30
CA SER A 38 4.38 -10.24 -0.69
C SER A 38 4.42 -11.14 0.53
N GLU A 39 3.50 -12.09 0.60
CA GLU A 39 3.51 -13.17 1.58
C GLU A 39 3.85 -14.48 0.89
N THR A 40 4.77 -15.25 1.47
CA THR A 40 5.11 -16.59 0.99
C THR A 40 4.75 -17.63 2.04
N TRP A 41 4.07 -18.69 1.64
CA TRP A 41 3.72 -19.78 2.54
C TRP A 41 3.77 -21.13 1.83
N ARG A 42 3.96 -22.18 2.64
CA ARG A 42 3.91 -23.56 2.17
C ARG A 42 2.49 -24.08 2.23
N VAL A 43 1.99 -24.62 1.13
CA VAL A 43 0.65 -25.23 1.10
C VAL A 43 0.69 -26.65 1.69
N ARG A 44 -0.31 -26.94 2.53
CA ARG A 44 -0.34 -28.16 3.37
C ARG A 44 -0.55 -29.46 2.57
N GLN A 45 -1.14 -29.40 1.38
CA GLN A 45 -1.53 -30.59 0.62
C GLN A 45 -0.44 -31.08 -0.34
N ASP A 46 0.29 -30.16 -0.95
CA ASP A 46 1.26 -30.37 -2.05
C ASP A 46 2.70 -30.06 -1.61
N GLY A 47 2.89 -29.33 -0.50
CA GLY A 47 4.20 -28.96 0.01
C GLY A 47 4.91 -27.90 -0.82
N GLU A 48 4.24 -27.34 -1.82
CA GLU A 48 4.73 -26.28 -2.70
C GLU A 48 4.73 -24.93 -1.97
N MET A 49 5.69 -24.08 -2.34
CA MET A 49 5.72 -22.69 -1.90
C MET A 49 4.81 -21.87 -2.82
N ARG A 50 3.86 -21.15 -2.24
CA ARG A 50 3.05 -20.15 -2.95
C ARG A 50 3.41 -18.76 -2.48
N GLU A 51 3.32 -17.81 -3.40
CA GLU A 51 3.52 -16.39 -3.17
C GLU A 51 2.25 -15.64 -3.54
N HIS A 52 1.86 -14.67 -2.70
CA HIS A 52 0.78 -13.75 -2.99
C HIS A 52 1.23 -12.32 -2.72
N THR A 53 1.10 -11.48 -3.75
CA THR A 53 1.49 -10.08 -3.70
C THR A 53 0.26 -9.19 -3.67
N GLU A 54 0.19 -8.34 -2.66
CA GLU A 54 -0.83 -7.31 -2.51
C GLU A 54 -0.31 -5.94 -2.95
N TRP A 55 -1.15 -5.21 -3.66
CA TRP A 55 -0.84 -3.87 -4.17
C TRP A 55 -1.64 -2.82 -3.41
N HIS A 56 -0.92 -1.99 -2.67
CA HIS A 56 -1.47 -0.94 -1.83
C HIS A 56 -1.39 0.40 -2.54
N ARG A 57 -2.51 1.11 -2.64
CA ARG A 57 -2.53 2.50 -3.10
C ARG A 57 -2.36 3.43 -1.90
N VAL A 58 -1.20 4.08 -1.80
CA VAL A 58 -0.88 5.04 -0.74
C VAL A 58 -0.99 6.46 -1.31
N VAL A 59 -1.71 7.33 -0.59
CA VAL A 59 -1.88 8.74 -0.97
C VAL A 59 -1.16 9.60 0.07
N VAL A 60 -0.21 10.41 -0.40
CA VAL A 60 0.53 11.37 0.42
C VAL A 60 0.07 12.77 0.08
N PHE A 61 -0.27 13.55 1.11
CA PHE A 61 -0.64 14.96 0.98
C PHE A 61 0.50 15.82 1.54
N GLY A 62 0.81 16.94 0.86
CA GLY A 62 1.82 17.91 1.25
C GLY A 62 1.41 19.35 0.98
#